data_AF-A0A5N8XSG6-F1
#
_entry.id   AF-A0A5N8XSG6-F1
#
_cell.length_a   1.000
_cell.length_b   1.000
_cell.length_c   1.000
_cell.angle_alpha   90.00
_cell.angle_beta   90.00
_cell.angle_gamma   90.00
#
_symmetry.space_group_name_H-M   'P 1'
#
loop_
_entity.id
_entity.type
_entity.pdbx_description
1 polymer ?
#
loop_
_entity_poly.entity_id
_entity_poly.type
_entity_poly.pdbx_seq_one_letter_code
_entity_poly.pdbx_strand_id
1 'polypeptide(L)'
;PQLLYAGEVGSARVVLLYDGLRVARYAEPKESTGGAALDFARVDGATGAGASALVLDRVDGNVRYLTAPWVTKVAVRDLMKPDGGTSKLPVSADGVTGVFASPALRPGTCRSWNVLQLNDADGARLLTDLAELTPAHLTSGRPSAPREASKSLGAWSPYACSLAAARAQGVRSVNAWRYARQSLPDWAGTATWVCTRAETWRGGGTRVLAQFRAPGDRYGAVAAKADDSPACGARDPHLLAGVLWKSGAGTWYLLAAGSRDTTSVTATGKFSGSAQSNVLAVRARQGARADLKGTLTNGRSITGLR
;
A
#
# COMPACT_ATOMS: atom_id res chain seq x y z
N PRO A 1 -26.94 10.26 14.77
CA PRO A 1 -26.04 9.13 14.37
C PRO A 1 -26.88 8.04 13.70
N GLN A 2 -26.42 7.49 12.58
CA GLN A 2 -27.08 6.41 11.84
C GLN A 2 -26.55 5.06 12.32
N LEU A 3 -27.45 4.12 12.62
CA LEU A 3 -27.08 2.72 12.88
C LEU A 3 -26.72 2.03 11.56
N LEU A 4 -25.50 1.49 11.48
CA LEU A 4 -25.05 0.69 10.34
C LEU A 4 -25.21 -0.81 10.61
N TYR A 5 -24.97 -1.23 11.86
CA TYR A 5 -25.08 -2.63 12.27
C TYR A 5 -25.21 -2.73 13.78
N ALA A 6 -26.03 -3.68 14.25
CA ALA A 6 -26.07 -4.13 15.64
C ALA A 6 -26.34 -5.63 15.64
N GLY A 7 -25.44 -6.42 16.23
CA GLY A 7 -25.60 -7.87 16.24
C GLY A 7 -24.45 -8.60 16.93
N GLU A 8 -24.58 -9.92 16.99
CA GLU A 8 -23.54 -10.79 17.54
C GLU A 8 -22.54 -11.18 16.45
N VAL A 9 -21.25 -10.97 16.73
CA VAL A 9 -20.15 -11.29 15.82
C VAL A 9 -19.12 -12.12 16.61
N GLY A 10 -19.08 -13.42 16.34
CA GLY A 10 -18.21 -14.33 17.09
C GLY A 10 -18.60 -14.37 18.57
N SER A 11 -17.66 -14.02 19.45
CA SER A 11 -17.87 -13.96 20.91
C SER A 11 -18.23 -12.57 21.43
N ALA A 12 -18.53 -11.59 20.56
CA ALA A 12 -18.83 -10.22 20.93
C ALA A 12 -20.19 -9.74 20.42
N ARG A 13 -20.82 -8.81 21.13
CA ARG A 13 -21.93 -7.97 20.65
C ARG A 13 -21.32 -6.70 20.07
N VAL A 14 -21.63 -6.37 18.82
CA VAL A 14 -21.00 -5.27 18.08
C VAL A 14 -22.06 -4.29 17.59
N VAL A 15 -21.80 -2.99 17.76
CA VAL A 15 -22.60 -1.90 17.22
C VAL A 15 -21.70 -0.99 16.38
N LEU A 16 -22.12 -0.68 15.15
CA LEU A 16 -21.51 0.31 14.28
C LEU A 16 -22.46 1.49 14.07
N LEU A 17 -21.96 2.69 14.37
CA LEU A 17 -22.67 3.96 14.21
C LEU A 17 -21.90 4.87 13.27
N TYR A 18 -22.59 5.62 12.42
CA TYR A 18 -22.01 6.64 11.56
C TYR A 18 -22.61 8.02 11.89
N ASP A 19 -21.77 9.04 12.06
CA ASP A 19 -22.21 10.39 12.44
C ASP A 19 -22.21 11.41 11.27
N GLY A 20 -21.87 10.97 10.05
CA GLY A 20 -21.68 11.84 8.89
C GLY A 20 -20.20 12.09 8.56
N LEU A 21 -19.29 11.91 9.51
CA LEU A 21 -17.84 12.10 9.33
C LEU A 21 -17.01 10.91 9.82
N ARG A 22 -17.52 10.15 10.79
CA ARG A 22 -16.82 9.09 11.50
C ARG A 22 -17.72 7.88 11.70
N VAL A 23 -17.08 6.71 11.71
CA VAL A 23 -17.68 5.49 12.23
C VAL A 23 -17.19 5.26 13.65
N ALA A 24 -18.11 4.94 14.55
CA ALA A 24 -17.82 4.42 15.88
C ALA A 24 -18.17 2.93 15.93
N ARG A 25 -17.26 2.12 16.46
CA ARG A 25 -17.48 0.69 16.73
C ARG A 25 -17.45 0.46 18.23
N TYR A 26 -18.57 0.01 18.76
CA TYR A 26 -18.65 -0.52 20.10
C TYR A 26 -18.63 -2.04 20.04
N ALA A 27 -17.86 -2.70 20.89
CA ALA A 27 -17.83 -4.14 21.00
C ALA A 27 -17.65 -4.60 22.45
N GLU A 28 -18.54 -5.46 22.93
CA GLU A 28 -18.44 -6.06 24.26
C GLU A 28 -18.48 -7.60 24.17
N PRO A 29 -17.84 -8.32 25.10
CA PRO A 29 -17.94 -9.78 25.15
C PRO A 29 -19.37 -10.25 25.42
N LYS A 30 -19.76 -11.39 24.85
CA LYS A 30 -21.08 -12.00 25.09
C LYS A 30 -21.24 -12.53 26.52
N GLU A 31 -20.25 -13.30 26.96
CA GLU A 31 -20.32 -14.17 28.15
C GLU A 31 -19.30 -13.79 29.25
N SER A 32 -18.43 -12.79 29.01
CA SER A 32 -17.40 -12.40 29.98
C SER A 32 -17.62 -10.98 30.47
N THR A 33 -17.12 -10.69 31.69
CA THR A 33 -17.07 -9.35 32.27
C THR A 33 -15.91 -8.50 31.72
N GLY A 34 -15.29 -8.92 30.60
CA GLY A 34 -14.26 -8.14 29.95
C GLY A 34 -14.77 -6.77 29.52
N GLY A 35 -13.91 -5.75 29.57
CA GLY A 35 -14.28 -4.39 29.21
C GLY A 35 -14.73 -4.26 27.75
N ALA A 36 -15.67 -3.35 27.50
CA ALA A 36 -16.08 -3.00 26.15
C ALA A 36 -15.00 -2.18 25.44
N ALA A 37 -14.82 -2.44 24.15
CA ALA A 37 -13.98 -1.66 23.25
C ALA A 37 -14.83 -0.59 22.54
N LEU A 38 -14.26 0.61 22.40
CA LEU A 38 -14.84 1.70 21.63
C LEU A 38 -13.79 2.27 20.67
N ASP A 39 -13.96 2.00 19.38
CA ASP A 39 -13.06 2.45 18.31
C ASP A 39 -13.72 3.57 17.49
N PHE A 40 -12.90 4.52 17.00
CA PHE A 40 -13.35 5.56 16.08
C PHE A 40 -12.49 5.55 14.82
N ALA A 41 -13.13 5.72 13.65
CA ALA A 41 -12.43 5.98 12.41
C ALA A 41 -13.08 7.12 11.62
N ARG A 42 -12.21 7.96 11.07
CA ARG A 42 -12.56 8.99 10.10
C ARG A 42 -12.97 8.32 8.79
N VAL A 43 -14.05 8.79 8.19
CA VAL A 43 -14.58 8.35 6.89
C VAL A 43 -15.09 9.55 6.09
N ASP A 44 -14.44 10.70 6.26
CA ASP A 44 -14.85 11.96 5.64
C ASP A 44 -14.98 11.80 4.12
N GLY A 45 -16.20 12.00 3.59
CA GLY A 45 -16.48 11.85 2.16
C GLY A 45 -16.28 10.43 1.60
N ALA A 46 -16.34 9.40 2.45
CA ALA A 46 -16.24 8.02 2.01
C ALA A 46 -17.32 7.69 0.96
N THR A 47 -16.88 7.28 -0.21
CA THR A 47 -17.74 6.86 -1.33
C THR A 47 -17.08 5.67 -2.02
N GLY A 48 -17.85 4.93 -2.84
CA GLY A 48 -17.35 3.79 -3.60
C GLY A 48 -16.54 2.83 -2.74
N ALA A 49 -15.27 2.60 -3.08
CA ALA A 49 -14.39 1.68 -2.38
C ALA A 49 -14.18 2.02 -0.89
N GLY A 50 -14.10 3.31 -0.55
CA GLY A 50 -13.91 3.76 0.83
C GLY A 50 -15.14 3.54 1.73
N ALA A 51 -16.32 3.31 1.13
CA ALA A 51 -17.57 3.03 1.84
C ALA A 51 -18.01 1.57 1.73
N SER A 52 -17.19 0.68 1.15
CA SER A 52 -17.64 -0.68 0.79
C SER A 52 -17.53 -1.72 1.90
N ALA A 53 -16.73 -1.47 2.94
CA ALA A 53 -16.60 -2.39 4.07
C ALA A 53 -16.11 -1.71 5.35
N LEU A 54 -16.52 -2.25 6.50
CA LEU A 54 -16.06 -1.88 7.83
C LEU A 54 -15.66 -3.14 8.60
N VAL A 55 -14.62 -3.06 9.44
CA VAL A 55 -14.23 -4.20 10.27
C VAL A 55 -15.20 -4.36 11.43
N LEU A 56 -15.74 -5.57 11.57
CA LEU A 56 -16.60 -5.90 12.71
C LEU A 56 -15.83 -6.55 13.85
N ASP A 57 -14.83 -7.36 13.53
CA ASP A 57 -14.11 -8.15 14.51
C ASP A 57 -12.73 -8.54 14.01
N ARG A 58 -11.79 -8.66 14.97
CA ARG A 58 -10.49 -9.28 14.79
C ARG A 58 -10.19 -10.19 15.97
N VAL A 59 -10.15 -11.49 15.71
CA VAL A 59 -9.93 -12.52 16.73
C VAL A 59 -9.02 -13.61 16.16
N ASP A 60 -8.05 -14.06 16.96
CA ASP A 60 -7.13 -15.16 16.63
C ASP A 60 -6.44 -15.02 15.26
N GLY A 61 -6.03 -13.79 14.91
CA GLY A 61 -5.38 -13.49 13.63
C GLY A 61 -6.31 -13.44 12.42
N ASN A 62 -7.62 -13.58 12.62
CA ASN A 62 -8.64 -13.46 11.59
C ASN A 62 -9.35 -12.10 11.63
N VAL A 63 -10.07 -11.77 10.55
CA VAL A 63 -10.89 -10.56 10.44
C VAL A 63 -12.25 -10.89 9.83
N ARG A 64 -13.30 -10.18 10.28
CA ARG A 64 -14.64 -10.14 9.67
C ARG A 64 -15.00 -8.71 9.28
N TYR A 65 -15.75 -8.58 8.19
CA TYR A 65 -16.22 -7.29 7.70
C TYR A 65 -17.75 -7.22 7.66
N LEU A 66 -18.30 -6.03 7.85
CA LEU A 66 -19.61 -5.63 7.33
C LEU A 66 -19.40 -5.11 5.92
N THR A 67 -20.11 -5.64 4.93
CA THR A 67 -20.09 -5.12 3.56
C THR A 67 -21.24 -4.16 3.30
N ALA A 68 -21.02 -3.20 2.41
CA ALA A 68 -22.07 -2.30 1.96
C ALA A 68 -23.16 -3.04 1.15
N PRO A 69 -24.42 -2.55 1.13
CA PRO A 69 -25.54 -3.22 0.47
C PRO A 69 -25.41 -3.39 -1.06
N TRP A 70 -24.58 -2.56 -1.71
CA TRP A 70 -24.34 -2.64 -3.17
C TRP A 70 -23.28 -3.68 -3.55
N VAL A 71 -22.62 -4.32 -2.58
CA VAL A 71 -21.63 -5.37 -2.84
C VAL A 71 -22.34 -6.63 -3.32
N THR A 72 -21.93 -7.13 -4.50
CA THR A 72 -22.55 -8.28 -5.16
C THR A 72 -21.75 -9.57 -5.00
N LYS A 73 -20.42 -9.48 -4.83
CA LYS A 73 -19.55 -10.64 -4.57
C LYS A 73 -18.44 -10.27 -3.60
N VAL A 74 -18.10 -11.22 -2.74
CA VAL A 74 -17.02 -11.11 -1.76
C VAL A 74 -16.11 -12.31 -1.91
N ALA A 75 -14.80 -12.03 -1.98
CA ALA A 75 -13.78 -13.05 -2.05
C ALA A 75 -12.52 -12.60 -1.31
N VAL A 76 -11.64 -13.55 -1.02
CA VAL A 76 -10.31 -13.29 -0.48
C VAL A 76 -9.28 -13.71 -1.52
N ARG A 77 -8.21 -12.93 -1.65
CA ARG A 77 -7.05 -13.33 -2.45
C ARG A 77 -5.75 -13.03 -1.75
N ASP A 78 -4.72 -13.80 -2.06
CA ASP A 78 -3.36 -13.52 -1.63
C ASP A 78 -2.69 -12.57 -2.63
N LEU A 79 -2.37 -11.36 -2.19
CA LEU A 79 -1.73 -10.33 -3.03
C LEU A 79 -0.32 -10.75 -3.47
N MET A 80 0.34 -11.65 -2.73
CA MET A 80 1.64 -12.22 -3.10
C MET A 80 1.56 -13.33 -4.16
N LYS A 81 0.35 -13.78 -4.50
CA LYS A 81 0.09 -14.82 -5.50
C LYS A 81 -0.85 -14.24 -6.57
N PRO A 82 -0.32 -13.48 -7.54
CA PRO A 82 -1.15 -12.83 -8.55
C PRO A 82 -1.98 -13.84 -9.35
N ASP A 83 -1.44 -15.03 -9.60
CA ASP A 83 -2.11 -16.09 -10.36
C ASP A 83 -2.91 -17.09 -9.50
N GLY A 84 -2.92 -16.90 -8.17
CA GLY A 84 -3.51 -17.83 -7.21
C GLY A 84 -5.05 -17.83 -7.12
N GLY A 85 -5.73 -17.10 -8.00
CA GLY A 85 -7.19 -16.96 -8.00
C GLY A 85 -7.75 -16.26 -6.75
N THR A 86 -9.05 -16.49 -6.51
CA THR A 86 -9.79 -15.95 -5.36
C THR A 86 -10.58 -17.06 -4.67
N SER A 87 -10.66 -17.02 -3.34
CA SER A 87 -11.54 -17.89 -2.56
C SER A 87 -12.83 -17.14 -2.24
N LYS A 88 -13.98 -17.69 -2.61
CA LYS A 88 -15.29 -17.10 -2.27
C LYS A 88 -15.42 -16.99 -0.76
N LEU A 89 -15.86 -15.83 -0.27
CA LEU A 89 -16.14 -15.60 1.14
C LEU A 89 -17.66 -15.57 1.34
N PRO A 90 -18.23 -16.43 2.20
CA PRO A 90 -19.65 -16.36 2.53
C PRO A 90 -20.02 -15.00 3.13
N VAL A 91 -21.25 -14.56 2.90
CA VAL A 91 -21.82 -13.33 3.46
C VAL A 91 -23.18 -13.68 4.04
N SER A 92 -23.46 -13.26 5.27
CA SER A 92 -24.77 -13.45 5.91
C SER A 92 -25.84 -12.53 5.29
N ALA A 93 -27.10 -12.74 5.68
CA ALA A 93 -28.20 -11.84 5.30
C ALA A 93 -27.97 -10.39 5.74
N ASP A 94 -27.26 -10.19 6.86
CA ASP A 94 -26.93 -8.85 7.40
C ASP A 94 -25.67 -8.24 6.78
N GLY A 95 -25.09 -8.85 5.75
CA GLY A 95 -23.88 -8.34 5.09
C GLY A 95 -22.58 -8.65 5.82
N VAL A 96 -22.58 -9.59 6.79
CA VAL A 96 -21.38 -9.96 7.54
C VAL A 96 -20.61 -11.04 6.80
N THR A 97 -19.31 -10.81 6.56
CA THR A 97 -18.46 -11.80 5.90
C THR A 97 -18.09 -12.95 6.82
N GLY A 98 -17.78 -14.11 6.23
CA GLY A 98 -16.97 -15.13 6.88
C GLY A 98 -15.60 -14.58 7.34
N VAL A 99 -14.90 -15.36 8.18
CA VAL A 99 -13.53 -15.02 8.63
C VAL A 99 -12.49 -15.37 7.59
N PHE A 100 -11.40 -14.60 7.56
CA PHE A 100 -10.16 -15.02 6.92
C PHE A 100 -8.94 -14.45 7.65
N ALA A 101 -7.78 -15.05 7.42
CA ALA A 101 -6.54 -14.64 8.06
C ALA A 101 -6.15 -13.22 7.67
N SER A 102 -6.16 -12.32 8.64
CA SER A 102 -5.81 -10.91 8.48
C SER A 102 -4.30 -10.76 8.23
N PRO A 103 -3.87 -9.92 7.27
CA PRO A 103 -2.46 -9.54 7.17
C PRO A 103 -2.02 -8.61 8.32
N ALA A 104 -2.93 -7.93 9.03
CA ALA A 104 -2.59 -6.95 10.06
C ALA A 104 -2.04 -7.60 11.35
N LEU A 105 -2.56 -8.77 11.70
CA LEU A 105 -2.28 -9.45 12.96
C LEU A 105 -1.24 -10.57 12.87
N ARG A 106 -0.63 -10.80 11.70
CA ARG A 106 0.34 -11.88 11.52
C ARG A 106 1.75 -11.48 11.96
N PRO A 107 2.31 -12.11 13.02
CA PRO A 107 3.71 -11.94 13.38
C PRO A 107 4.62 -12.74 12.44
N GLY A 108 5.90 -12.36 12.38
CA GLY A 108 6.93 -13.10 11.64
C GLY A 108 7.07 -12.72 10.17
N THR A 109 7.76 -13.58 9.41
CA THR A 109 8.09 -13.32 8.00
C THR A 109 6.84 -13.31 7.12
N CYS A 110 6.67 -12.25 6.33
CA CYS A 110 5.58 -12.15 5.38
C CYS A 110 5.70 -13.19 4.26
N ARG A 111 4.80 -14.17 4.28
CA ARG A 111 4.72 -15.26 3.28
C ARG A 111 3.42 -15.24 2.45
N SER A 112 2.42 -14.50 2.91
CA SER A 112 1.18 -14.20 2.19
C SER A 112 0.65 -12.85 2.65
N TRP A 113 -0.12 -12.18 1.81
CA TRP A 113 -0.84 -10.96 2.18
C TRP A 113 -2.28 -11.03 1.67
N ASN A 114 -3.19 -11.48 2.53
CA ASN A 114 -4.61 -11.62 2.15
C ASN A 114 -5.28 -10.25 2.06
N VAL A 115 -6.04 -10.03 0.99
CA VAL A 115 -6.87 -8.85 0.79
C VAL A 115 -8.31 -9.27 0.53
N LEU A 116 -9.24 -8.43 0.96
CA LEU A 116 -10.66 -8.55 0.67
C LEU A 116 -10.91 -8.02 -0.74
N GLN A 117 -11.43 -8.86 -1.63
CA GLN A 117 -11.91 -8.46 -2.94
C GLN A 117 -13.42 -8.30 -2.89
N LEU A 118 -13.89 -7.11 -3.24
CA LEU A 118 -15.31 -6.81 -3.36
C LEU A 118 -15.65 -6.51 -4.81
N ASN A 119 -16.82 -6.94 -5.26
CA ASN A 119 -17.35 -6.58 -6.57
C ASN A 119 -18.68 -5.84 -6.39
N ASP A 120 -18.85 -4.78 -7.16
CA ASP A 120 -20.12 -4.09 -7.35
C ASP A 120 -20.30 -3.69 -8.83
N ALA A 121 -21.19 -2.74 -9.10
CA ALA A 121 -21.48 -2.26 -10.45
C ALA A 121 -20.25 -1.69 -11.18
N ASP A 122 -19.27 -1.13 -10.45
CA ASP A 122 -18.06 -0.53 -11.02
C ASP A 122 -16.93 -1.56 -11.23
N GLY A 123 -17.11 -2.78 -10.71
CA GLY A 123 -16.20 -3.90 -10.87
C GLY A 123 -15.48 -4.30 -9.57
N ALA A 124 -14.37 -5.02 -9.73
CA ALA A 124 -13.63 -5.59 -8.61
C ALA A 124 -12.65 -4.57 -7.99
N ARG A 125 -12.73 -4.39 -6.67
CA ARG A 125 -11.82 -3.57 -5.85
C ARG A 125 -11.13 -4.42 -4.79
N LEU A 126 -9.92 -4.05 -4.43
CA LEU A 126 -9.15 -4.73 -3.38
C LEU A 126 -9.02 -3.83 -2.16
N LEU A 127 -9.40 -4.36 -0.99
CA LEU A 127 -9.29 -3.70 0.29
C LEU A 127 -8.32 -4.49 1.18
N THR A 128 -7.39 -3.81 1.84
CA THR A 128 -6.41 -4.44 2.74
C THR A 128 -6.65 -4.06 4.18
N ASP A 129 -6.48 -5.02 5.09
CA ASP A 129 -6.45 -4.76 6.52
C ASP A 129 -5.10 -4.13 6.91
N LEU A 130 -5.15 -2.92 7.47
CA LEU A 130 -3.99 -2.21 8.04
C LEU A 130 -4.13 -1.96 9.55
N ALA A 131 -4.89 -2.83 10.24
CA ALA A 131 -5.18 -2.76 11.67
C ALA A 131 -6.10 -1.58 12.07
N GLU A 132 -7.03 -1.20 11.18
CA GLU A 132 -7.94 -0.06 11.39
C GLU A 132 -9.39 -0.44 11.16
N LEU A 133 -10.34 0.35 11.67
CA LEU A 133 -11.76 0.06 11.48
C LEU A 133 -12.18 0.08 9.99
N THR A 134 -11.55 0.94 9.19
CA THR A 134 -11.76 1.02 7.74
C THR A 134 -10.59 0.35 7.02
N PRO A 135 -10.82 -0.65 6.16
CA PRO A 135 -9.74 -1.21 5.34
C PRO A 135 -9.32 -0.22 4.25
N ALA A 136 -8.05 -0.27 3.84
CA ALA A 136 -7.51 0.64 2.84
C ALA A 136 -7.75 0.12 1.41
N HIS A 137 -8.22 0.98 0.51
CA HIS A 137 -8.39 0.67 -0.91
C HIS A 137 -7.04 0.60 -1.64
N LEU A 138 -6.78 -0.51 -2.33
CA LEU A 138 -5.58 -0.69 -3.13
C LEU A 138 -5.82 -0.28 -4.58
N THR A 139 -4.95 0.60 -5.07
CA THR A 139 -4.94 1.06 -6.46
C THR A 139 -3.55 0.92 -7.08
N SER A 140 -3.47 1.11 -8.39
CA SER A 140 -2.22 1.05 -9.14
C SER A 140 -2.20 2.06 -10.28
N GLY A 141 -1.01 2.47 -10.70
CA GLY A 141 -0.82 3.35 -11.84
C GLY A 141 -0.47 4.78 -11.44
N ARG A 142 -0.62 5.72 -12.39
CA ARG A 142 -0.20 7.12 -12.18
C ARG A 142 -1.00 7.74 -11.03
N PRO A 143 -0.37 8.53 -10.14
CA PRO A 143 -1.07 9.14 -8.99
C PRO A 143 -2.26 10.02 -9.37
N SER A 144 -2.23 10.66 -10.55
CA SER A 144 -3.32 11.49 -11.06
C SER A 144 -4.47 10.71 -11.68
N ALA A 145 -4.29 9.41 -11.95
CA ALA A 145 -5.29 8.55 -12.57
C ALA A 145 -5.10 7.11 -12.08
N PRO A 146 -5.30 6.84 -10.78
CA PRO A 146 -5.19 5.51 -10.22
C PRO A 146 -6.23 4.58 -10.83
N ARG A 147 -5.88 3.30 -10.95
CA ARG A 147 -6.75 2.22 -11.44
C ARG A 147 -6.88 1.14 -10.38
N GLU A 148 -7.96 0.39 -10.42
CA GLU A 148 -8.18 -0.74 -9.51
C GLU A 148 -7.01 -1.72 -9.51
N ALA A 149 -6.49 -2.05 -8.32
CA ALA A 149 -5.38 -2.98 -8.17
C ALA A 149 -5.72 -4.41 -8.64
N SER A 150 -7.01 -4.76 -8.67
CA SER A 150 -7.53 -6.02 -9.21
C SER A 150 -7.12 -6.25 -10.67
N LYS A 151 -6.88 -5.18 -11.44
CA LYS A 151 -6.46 -5.23 -12.85
C LYS A 151 -4.92 -5.27 -13.02
N SER A 152 -4.16 -5.18 -11.93
CA SER A 152 -2.70 -5.02 -11.94
C SER A 152 -2.02 -5.81 -10.81
N LEU A 153 -2.47 -7.03 -10.55
CA LEU A 153 -1.99 -7.85 -9.41
C LEU A 153 -0.46 -8.05 -9.41
N GLY A 154 0.13 -8.25 -10.58
CA GLY A 154 1.58 -8.38 -10.74
C GLY A 154 2.37 -7.11 -10.34
N ALA A 155 1.75 -5.93 -10.40
CA ALA A 155 2.36 -4.68 -9.95
C ALA A 155 2.41 -4.57 -8.41
N TRP A 156 1.54 -5.30 -7.70
CA TRP A 156 1.48 -5.31 -6.24
C TRP A 156 2.23 -6.47 -5.60
N SER A 157 2.25 -7.64 -6.26
CA SER A 157 2.78 -8.87 -5.67
C SER A 157 4.18 -8.75 -5.02
N PRO A 158 5.18 -8.07 -5.61
CA PRO A 158 6.50 -7.96 -4.98
C PRO A 158 6.54 -7.02 -3.78
N TYR A 159 5.51 -6.18 -3.62
CA TYR A 159 5.44 -5.10 -2.63
C TYR A 159 4.32 -5.32 -1.60
N ALA A 160 3.57 -6.41 -1.69
CA ALA A 160 2.44 -6.68 -0.81
C ALA A 160 2.83 -6.61 0.68
N CYS A 161 4.00 -7.16 1.04
CA CYS A 161 4.51 -7.12 2.40
C CYS A 161 4.91 -5.72 2.88
N SER A 162 5.22 -4.77 1.98
CA SER A 162 5.57 -3.41 2.36
C SER A 162 4.37 -2.64 2.91
N LEU A 163 3.14 -3.12 2.68
CA LEU A 163 1.92 -2.56 3.26
C LEU A 163 1.94 -2.58 4.80
N ALA A 164 2.72 -3.48 5.42
CA ALA A 164 2.92 -3.49 6.87
C ALA A 164 3.48 -2.15 7.41
N ALA A 165 4.24 -1.41 6.60
CA ALA A 165 4.77 -0.11 6.97
C ALA A 165 3.67 0.97 7.10
N ALA A 166 2.45 0.73 6.63
CA ALA A 166 1.33 1.68 6.68
C ALA A 166 0.26 1.32 7.73
N ARG A 167 0.54 0.38 8.64
CA ARG A 167 -0.42 -0.02 9.69
C ARG A 167 -0.71 1.11 10.67
N ALA A 168 -1.99 1.20 11.09
CA ALA A 168 -2.48 2.12 12.11
C ALA A 168 -2.13 3.60 11.85
N GLN A 169 -2.37 4.11 10.63
CA GLN A 169 -2.07 5.50 10.23
C GLN A 169 -3.29 6.30 9.71
N GLY A 170 -4.51 5.78 9.82
CA GLY A 170 -5.75 6.31 9.28
C GLY A 170 -5.83 6.19 7.75
N VAL A 171 -5.32 5.11 7.16
CA VAL A 171 -5.11 4.95 5.72
C VAL A 171 -6.42 4.67 5.00
N ARG A 172 -6.79 5.56 4.08
CA ARG A 172 -7.97 5.37 3.20
C ARG A 172 -7.63 4.58 1.94
N SER A 173 -6.43 4.77 1.41
CA SER A 173 -6.03 4.12 0.15
C SER A 173 -4.51 4.02 0.04
N VAL A 174 -4.03 2.99 -0.67
CA VAL A 174 -2.63 2.86 -1.05
C VAL A 174 -2.53 2.67 -2.57
N ASN A 175 -1.75 3.51 -3.24
CA ASN A 175 -1.49 3.39 -4.68
C ASN A 175 -0.08 2.86 -4.95
N ALA A 176 0.08 1.88 -5.84
CA ALA A 176 1.36 1.42 -6.36
C ALA A 176 1.63 1.97 -7.76
N TRP A 177 2.66 2.80 -7.91
CA TRP A 177 3.04 3.44 -9.16
C TRP A 177 4.47 3.06 -9.59
N ARG A 178 4.59 2.32 -10.69
CA ARG A 178 5.89 2.10 -11.35
C ARG A 178 6.32 3.38 -12.09
N TYR A 179 7.25 4.11 -11.49
CA TYR A 179 7.70 5.40 -12.02
C TYR A 179 8.91 5.29 -12.95
N ALA A 180 9.73 4.22 -12.82
CA ALA A 180 10.88 3.99 -13.69
C ALA A 180 11.19 2.51 -13.94
N ARG A 181 11.96 2.26 -15.00
CA ARG A 181 12.65 1.00 -15.30
C ARG A 181 14.11 1.34 -15.57
N GLN A 182 15.02 0.48 -15.12
CA GLN A 182 16.45 0.73 -15.23
C GLN A 182 17.17 -0.53 -15.68
N SER A 183 17.86 -0.46 -16.81
CA SER A 183 18.83 -1.50 -17.19
C SER A 183 19.96 -1.51 -16.17
N LEU A 184 20.23 -2.69 -15.61
CA LEU A 184 21.27 -2.86 -14.61
C LEU A 184 22.63 -3.07 -15.29
N PRO A 185 23.73 -2.61 -14.67
CA PRO A 185 25.09 -2.96 -15.08
C PRO A 185 25.31 -4.48 -15.17
N ASP A 186 26.39 -4.87 -15.84
CA ASP A 186 26.84 -6.27 -15.96
C ASP A 186 25.77 -7.21 -16.57
N TRP A 187 24.96 -6.67 -17.49
CA TRP A 187 23.84 -7.36 -18.16
C TRP A 187 22.85 -8.04 -17.19
N ALA A 188 22.72 -7.50 -15.97
CA ALA A 188 21.88 -8.08 -14.92
C ALA A 188 20.35 -7.87 -15.13
N GLY A 189 19.92 -7.52 -16.35
CA GLY A 189 18.52 -7.33 -16.75
C GLY A 189 17.96 -5.93 -16.43
N THR A 190 16.63 -5.81 -16.35
CA THR A 190 15.92 -4.54 -16.11
C THR A 190 15.22 -4.52 -14.76
N ALA A 191 15.72 -3.70 -13.83
CA ALA A 191 15.06 -3.43 -12.58
C ALA A 191 13.83 -2.54 -12.74
N THR A 192 12.91 -2.66 -11.78
CA THR A 192 11.71 -1.81 -11.69
C THR A 192 11.74 -0.96 -10.42
N TRP A 193 11.39 0.30 -10.58
CA TRP A 193 11.21 1.23 -9.47
C TRP A 193 9.73 1.55 -9.28
N VAL A 194 9.25 1.35 -8.05
CA VAL A 194 7.84 1.53 -7.69
C VAL A 194 7.75 2.44 -6.48
N CYS A 195 6.82 3.38 -6.55
CA CYS A 195 6.37 4.13 -5.41
C CYS A 195 5.10 3.49 -4.84
N THR A 196 5.03 3.27 -3.53
CA THR A 196 3.75 3.06 -2.85
C THR A 196 3.43 4.26 -1.97
N ARG A 197 2.27 4.87 -2.18
CA ARG A 197 1.80 6.03 -1.40
C ARG A 197 0.53 5.66 -0.65
N ALA A 198 0.59 5.70 0.68
CA ALA A 198 -0.56 5.59 1.56
C ALA A 198 -1.14 6.99 1.84
N GLU A 199 -2.38 7.19 1.43
CA GLU A 199 -3.18 8.37 1.70
C GLU A 199 -4.06 8.10 2.91
N THR A 200 -4.28 9.11 3.74
CA THR A 200 -5.09 8.99 4.95
C THR A 200 -6.42 9.73 4.81
N TRP A 201 -7.37 9.41 5.68
CA TRP A 201 -8.62 10.17 5.82
C TRP A 201 -8.40 11.62 6.28
N ARG A 202 -7.29 11.89 6.98
CA ARG A 202 -6.99 13.23 7.51
C ARG A 202 -6.26 14.17 6.55
N GLY A 203 -5.86 13.69 5.38
CA GLY A 203 -5.06 14.44 4.40
C GLY A 203 -3.57 14.54 4.76
N GLY A 204 -3.21 14.58 6.05
CA GLY A 204 -1.83 14.41 6.55
C GLY A 204 -1.56 13.00 7.10
N GLY A 205 -0.33 12.69 7.51
CA GLY A 205 0.12 11.32 7.83
C GLY A 205 0.34 10.44 6.61
N THR A 206 0.57 11.03 5.43
CA THR A 206 0.83 10.23 4.23
C THR A 206 2.17 9.51 4.37
N ARG A 207 2.26 8.30 3.81
CA ARG A 207 3.51 7.52 3.83
C ARG A 207 3.88 7.11 2.42
N VAL A 208 5.09 7.47 2.01
CA VAL A 208 5.64 7.18 0.69
C VAL A 208 6.80 6.21 0.86
N LEU A 209 6.79 5.11 0.12
CA LEU A 209 7.94 4.22 -0.03
C LEU A 209 8.38 4.24 -1.48
N ALA A 210 9.65 4.58 -1.73
CA ALA A 210 10.30 4.29 -2.99
C ALA A 210 10.96 2.91 -2.89
N GLN A 211 10.63 2.03 -3.82
CA GLN A 211 11.01 0.62 -3.77
C GLN A 211 11.71 0.21 -5.06
N PHE A 212 12.78 -0.56 -4.92
CA PHE A 212 13.59 -1.12 -5.99
C PHE A 212 13.40 -2.62 -6.05
N ARG A 213 13.24 -3.18 -7.25
CA ARG A 213 13.20 -4.63 -7.45
C ARG A 213 14.13 -4.98 -8.60
N ALA A 214 15.16 -5.79 -8.33
CA ALA A 214 16.02 -6.31 -9.39
C ALA A 214 15.29 -7.42 -10.17
N PRO A 215 15.73 -7.74 -11.39
CA PRO A 215 15.22 -8.88 -12.15
C PRO A 215 15.31 -10.18 -11.35
N GLY A 216 14.27 -10.99 -11.38
CA GLY A 216 14.22 -12.27 -10.67
C GLY A 216 13.94 -12.16 -9.16
N ASP A 217 14.11 -10.98 -8.54
CA ASP A 217 13.82 -10.81 -7.12
C ASP A 217 12.34 -11.07 -6.83
N ARG A 218 12.07 -11.85 -5.79
CA ARG A 218 10.70 -12.11 -5.33
C ARG A 218 10.05 -10.88 -4.70
N TYR A 219 10.85 -10.06 -4.02
CA TYR A 219 10.40 -8.90 -3.25
C TYR A 219 11.02 -7.61 -3.76
N GLY A 220 10.29 -6.51 -3.64
CA GLY A 220 10.89 -5.18 -3.71
C GLY A 220 11.57 -4.82 -2.39
N ALA A 221 12.76 -4.22 -2.48
CA ALA A 221 13.44 -3.60 -1.35
C ALA A 221 13.03 -2.13 -1.22
N VAL A 222 12.80 -1.67 0.01
CA VAL A 222 12.56 -0.24 0.28
C VAL A 222 13.89 0.50 0.12
N ALA A 223 13.97 1.37 -0.89
CA ALA A 223 15.13 2.20 -1.17
C ALA A 223 15.09 3.51 -0.37
N ALA A 224 13.90 4.07 -0.19
CA ALA A 224 13.67 5.25 0.63
C ALA A 224 12.24 5.28 1.16
N LYS A 225 12.03 5.99 2.26
CA LYS A 225 10.72 6.23 2.89
C LYS A 225 10.63 7.72 3.20
N ALA A 226 9.45 8.31 3.07
CA ALA A 226 9.13 9.61 3.65
C ALA A 226 7.73 9.59 4.25
N ASP A 227 7.57 10.31 5.36
CA ASP A 227 6.27 10.62 5.94
C ASP A 227 5.90 12.08 5.58
N ASP A 228 4.63 12.36 5.33
CA ASP A 228 4.12 13.71 5.00
C ASP A 228 4.74 14.38 3.77
N SER A 229 5.24 13.57 2.84
CA SER A 229 5.79 14.05 1.57
C SER A 229 4.69 14.22 0.51
N PRO A 230 4.77 15.22 -0.39
CA PRO A 230 3.89 15.32 -1.56
C PRO A 230 4.26 14.32 -2.68
N ALA A 231 5.47 13.74 -2.62
CA ALA A 231 6.05 12.91 -3.66
C ALA A 231 5.12 11.76 -4.07
N CYS A 232 5.06 11.48 -5.38
CA CYS A 232 4.21 10.44 -5.93
C CYS A 232 2.71 10.61 -5.58
N GLY A 233 2.30 11.83 -5.21
CA GLY A 233 0.90 12.21 -5.01
C GLY A 233 0.26 12.72 -6.29
N ALA A 234 -1.07 12.81 -6.32
CA ALA A 234 -1.80 13.33 -7.48
C ALA A 234 -1.40 14.77 -7.86
N ARG A 235 -1.00 15.58 -6.86
CA ARG A 235 -0.58 16.98 -7.03
C ARG A 235 0.92 17.15 -7.31
N ASP A 236 1.74 16.15 -6.96
CA ASP A 236 3.18 16.17 -7.18
C ASP A 236 3.66 14.76 -7.58
N PRO A 237 3.38 14.33 -8.83
CA PRO A 237 3.69 12.98 -9.31
C PRO A 237 5.17 12.85 -9.68
N HIS A 238 6.06 13.31 -8.82
CA HIS A 238 7.51 13.28 -9.02
C HIS A 238 8.17 12.56 -7.85
N LEU A 239 9.24 11.84 -8.16
CA LEU A 239 9.97 11.06 -7.17
C LEU A 239 11.38 10.82 -7.69
N LEU A 240 12.35 10.86 -6.79
CA LEU A 240 13.72 10.43 -7.02
C LEU A 240 14.15 9.57 -5.82
N ALA A 241 14.73 8.41 -6.07
CA ALA A 241 15.27 7.56 -5.01
C ALA A 241 16.50 6.81 -5.52
N GLY A 242 17.29 6.29 -4.59
CA GLY A 242 18.47 5.50 -4.91
C GLY A 242 18.70 4.37 -3.92
N VAL A 243 19.43 3.36 -4.38
CA VAL A 243 19.76 2.15 -3.62
C VAL A 243 21.21 1.76 -3.91
N LEU A 244 21.89 1.21 -2.91
CA LEU A 244 23.12 0.46 -3.18
C LEU A 244 22.77 -0.95 -3.60
N TRP A 245 23.27 -1.36 -4.75
CA TRP A 245 23.06 -2.69 -5.31
C TRP A 245 24.41 -3.32 -5.65
N LYS A 246 24.53 -4.62 -5.36
CA LYS A 246 25.71 -5.42 -5.68
C LYS A 246 25.37 -6.28 -6.90
N SER A 247 26.17 -6.19 -7.95
CA SER A 247 26.00 -7.02 -9.13
C SER A 247 26.38 -8.48 -8.86
N GLY A 248 25.97 -9.38 -9.75
CA GLY A 248 26.39 -10.79 -9.70
C GLY A 248 27.91 -10.96 -9.80
N ALA A 249 28.60 -10.03 -10.47
CA ALA A 249 30.07 -9.97 -10.55
C ALA A 249 30.72 -9.41 -9.27
N GLY A 250 29.95 -9.05 -8.26
CA GLY A 250 30.43 -8.58 -6.97
C GLY A 250 30.73 -7.09 -6.88
N THR A 251 30.49 -6.32 -7.95
CA THR A 251 30.73 -4.88 -7.99
C THR A 251 29.56 -4.12 -7.37
N TRP A 252 29.86 -3.15 -6.51
CA TRP A 252 28.85 -2.27 -5.91
C TRP A 252 28.54 -1.08 -6.82
N TYR A 253 27.25 -0.78 -6.95
CA TYR A 253 26.75 0.38 -7.68
C TYR A 253 25.78 1.16 -6.79
N LEU A 254 25.87 2.48 -6.84
CA LEU A 254 24.73 3.33 -6.51
C LEU A 254 23.84 3.39 -7.76
N LEU A 255 22.62 2.89 -7.62
CA LEU A 255 21.57 3.06 -8.60
C LEU A 255 20.63 4.16 -8.12
N ALA A 256 20.19 5.03 -9.02
CA ALA A 256 19.12 5.98 -8.75
C ALA A 256 18.16 6.07 -9.93
N ALA A 257 16.90 6.38 -9.63
CA ALA A 257 15.89 6.62 -10.64
C ALA A 257 14.94 7.74 -10.21
N GLY A 258 14.66 8.63 -11.16
CA GLY A 258 13.60 9.62 -11.13
C GLY A 258 12.38 9.20 -11.94
N SER A 259 11.26 9.89 -11.73
CA SER A 259 10.05 9.78 -12.58
C SER A 259 10.37 10.08 -14.05
N ARG A 260 9.50 9.67 -14.97
CA ARG A 260 9.74 9.72 -16.43
C ARG A 260 10.13 11.10 -16.98
N ASP A 261 9.69 12.17 -16.32
CA ASP A 261 9.96 13.56 -16.66
C ASP A 261 11.27 14.10 -16.03
N THR A 262 12.04 13.27 -15.34
CA THR A 262 13.39 13.62 -14.88
C THR A 262 14.36 13.57 -16.06
N THR A 263 15.04 14.67 -16.36
CA THR A 263 15.99 14.79 -17.48
C THR A 263 17.43 14.54 -17.08
N SER A 264 17.78 14.77 -15.81
CA SER A 264 19.10 14.45 -15.28
C SER A 264 19.03 14.00 -13.83
N VAL A 265 19.98 13.14 -13.45
CA VAL A 265 20.17 12.68 -12.08
C VAL A 265 21.63 12.81 -11.71
N THR A 266 21.89 13.42 -10.55
CA THR A 266 23.21 13.60 -9.97
C THR A 266 23.23 13.00 -8.57
N ALA A 267 24.28 12.24 -8.29
CA ALA A 267 24.63 11.74 -6.96
C ALA A 267 25.89 12.42 -6.47
N THR A 268 25.85 12.96 -5.26
CA THR A 268 26.97 13.67 -4.63
C THR A 268 27.24 13.09 -3.24
N GLY A 269 28.51 12.87 -2.91
CA GLY A 269 28.95 12.36 -1.61
C GLY A 269 30.47 12.19 -1.61
N LYS A 270 30.97 11.09 -1.02
CA LYS A 270 32.40 10.70 -1.12
C LYS A 270 32.82 10.27 -2.55
N PHE A 271 31.85 10.26 -3.46
CA PHE A 271 31.99 10.06 -4.89
C PHE A 271 30.96 10.97 -5.56
N SER A 272 31.16 11.25 -6.85
CA SER A 272 30.17 11.94 -7.66
C SER A 272 29.85 11.12 -8.91
N GLY A 273 28.62 11.26 -9.37
CA GLY A 273 28.16 10.66 -10.62
C GLY A 273 26.98 11.45 -11.15
N SER A 274 26.87 11.58 -12.47
CA SER A 274 25.73 12.22 -13.11
C SER A 274 25.34 11.48 -14.39
N ALA A 275 24.07 11.58 -14.74
CA ALA A 275 23.53 11.05 -15.98
C ALA A 275 22.52 12.03 -16.57
N GLN A 276 22.56 12.23 -17.89
CA GLN A 276 21.54 12.96 -18.66
C GLN A 276 20.37 12.03 -19.00
N SER A 277 19.79 11.42 -17.97
CA SER A 277 18.59 10.61 -18.07
C SER A 277 17.86 10.54 -16.73
N ASN A 278 16.68 9.92 -16.70
CA ASN A 278 15.95 9.69 -15.45
C ASN A 278 16.53 8.54 -14.60
N VAL A 279 17.63 7.92 -15.01
CA VAL A 279 18.31 6.85 -14.26
C VAL A 279 19.81 7.10 -14.17
N LEU A 280 20.42 6.66 -13.08
CA LEU A 280 21.85 6.75 -12.82
C LEU A 280 22.35 5.40 -12.30
N ALA A 281 23.49 4.94 -12.83
CA ALA A 281 24.26 3.85 -12.28
C ALA A 281 25.73 4.29 -12.21
N VAL A 282 26.27 4.34 -11.00
CA VAL A 282 27.67 4.73 -10.76
C VAL A 282 28.32 3.73 -9.82
N ARG A 283 29.56 3.32 -10.13
CA ARG A 283 30.32 2.42 -9.25
C ARG A 283 30.47 3.07 -7.88
N ALA A 284 30.24 2.28 -6.84
CA ALA A 284 30.29 2.71 -5.46
C ALA A 284 31.08 1.69 -4.63
N ARG A 285 31.26 1.99 -3.35
CA ARG A 285 31.76 1.04 -2.35
C ARG A 285 30.59 0.56 -1.50
N GLN A 286 30.77 -0.58 -0.84
CA GLN A 286 29.82 -1.05 0.16
C GLN A 286 29.58 0.04 1.22
N GLY A 287 28.31 0.28 1.57
CA GLY A 287 27.93 1.28 2.57
C GLY A 287 28.04 2.74 2.13
N ALA A 288 28.35 3.02 0.86
CA ALA A 288 28.39 4.38 0.34
C ALA A 288 27.03 5.10 0.44
N ARG A 289 27.05 6.37 0.81
CA ARG A 289 25.86 7.24 0.86
C ARG A 289 26.05 8.39 -0.12
N ALA A 290 24.95 8.82 -0.74
CA ALA A 290 24.94 9.96 -1.63
C ALA A 290 23.64 10.74 -1.50
N ASP A 291 23.77 12.05 -1.66
CA ASP A 291 22.66 12.95 -1.87
C ASP A 291 22.28 12.92 -3.35
N LEU A 292 20.98 12.80 -3.60
CA LEU A 292 20.44 12.76 -4.95
C LEU A 292 19.78 14.07 -5.30
N LYS A 293 20.10 14.59 -6.48
CA LYS A 293 19.42 15.71 -7.12
C LYS A 293 18.99 15.30 -8.52
N GLY A 294 17.76 15.63 -8.89
CA GLY A 294 17.26 15.46 -10.25
C GLY A 294 16.74 16.78 -10.80
N THR A 295 16.81 16.94 -12.11
CA THR A 295 16.17 18.05 -12.83
C THR A 295 15.04 17.50 -13.66
N LEU A 296 13.88 18.16 -13.62
CA LEU A 296 12.71 17.80 -14.42
C LEU A 296 12.73 18.48 -15.80
N THR A 297 11.88 18.04 -16.72
CA THR A 297 11.73 18.65 -18.07
C THR A 297 11.37 20.12 -18.03
N ASN A 298 10.70 20.59 -16.98
CA ASN A 298 10.37 22.01 -16.77
C ASN A 298 11.48 22.80 -16.05
N GLY A 299 12.66 22.22 -15.85
CA GLY A 299 13.80 22.84 -15.16
C GLY A 299 13.72 22.79 -13.63
N ARG A 300 12.60 22.40 -13.04
CA ARG A 300 12.46 22.28 -11.57
C ARG A 300 13.41 21.21 -11.04
N SER A 301 14.12 21.53 -9.97
CA SER A 301 14.95 20.55 -9.25
C SER A 301 14.12 19.76 -8.24
N ILE A 302 14.41 18.47 -8.10
CA ILE A 302 13.89 17.58 -7.05
C ILE A 302 15.04 16.91 -6.32
N THR A 303 14.83 16.54 -5.05
CA THR A 303 15.81 15.80 -4.24
C THR A 303 15.41 14.35 -4.08
N GLY A 304 16.37 13.50 -3.71
CA GLY A 304 16.06 12.13 -3.28
C GLY A 304 15.07 12.09 -2.12
N LEU A 305 14.15 11.13 -2.13
CA LEU A 305 13.24 10.83 -1.03
C LEU A 305 14.03 10.48 0.24
N ARG A 306 13.62 11.00 1.40
CA ARG A 306 14.26 10.79 2.71
C ARG A 306 13.24 10.75 3.83
#